data_AF-A0A9E4L398-F1
#
_entry.id   AF-A0A9E4L398-F1
#
_cell.length_a   1.000
_cell.length_b   1.000
_cell.length_c   1.000
_cell.angle_alpha   90.00
_cell.angle_beta   90.00
_cell.angle_gamma   90.00
#
_symmetry.space_group_name_H-M   'P 1'
#
loop_
_entity.id
_entity.type
_entity.pdbx_description
1 polymer ?
#
loop_
_entity_poly.entity_id
_entity_poly.type
_entity_poly.pdbx_seq_one_letter_code
_entity_poly.pdbx_strand_id
1 'polypeptide(L)'
;MLRTMLVGSLPRPTWLFPPQQVSSLDWGLDGPTLQEGHDDAVRLAVTDQEQVGLDIVTDGEQRRRHYIWGFSEHLDGIDFGTMVKRLTRGGRYGLEIDVARVTGPVRRPTAVFVEALRFLKR
;
A
#
# COMPACT_ATOMS: atom_id res chain seq x y z
N MET A 1 -28.33 -9.66 13.95
CA MET A 1 -27.68 -8.40 13.55
C MET A 1 -26.62 -8.70 12.51
N LEU A 2 -26.48 -7.87 11.47
CA LEU A 2 -25.46 -8.04 10.43
C LEU A 2 -24.21 -7.24 10.81
N ARG A 3 -23.02 -7.84 10.65
CA ARG A 3 -21.74 -7.14 10.87
C ARG A 3 -21.33 -6.31 9.66
N THR A 4 -20.72 -5.16 9.92
CA THR A 4 -20.30 -4.14 8.97
C THR A 4 -18.78 -3.99 8.95
N MET A 5 -18.22 -3.79 7.76
CA MET A 5 -16.78 -3.60 7.54
C MET A 5 -16.54 -2.90 6.21
N LEU A 6 -15.34 -2.35 6.04
CA LEU A 6 -14.84 -1.92 4.73
C LEU A 6 -14.06 -3.05 4.05
N VAL A 7 -13.89 -2.94 2.72
CA VAL A 7 -13.16 -3.95 1.92
C VAL A 7 -11.64 -3.81 2.05
N GLY A 8 -11.12 -2.59 2.19
CA GLY A 8 -9.68 -2.33 2.18
C GLY A 8 -9.34 -0.84 2.21
N SER A 9 -8.72 -0.33 1.13
CA SER A 9 -8.14 1.02 1.10
C SER A 9 -9.12 2.14 1.46
N LEU A 10 -8.63 3.07 2.28
CA LEU A 10 -9.24 4.38 2.53
C LEU A 10 -8.43 5.50 1.86
N PRO A 11 -9.03 6.68 1.60
CA PRO A 11 -8.31 7.82 1.04
C PRO A 11 -7.08 8.16 1.88
N ARG A 12 -5.91 8.24 1.22
CA ARG A 12 -4.66 8.63 1.88
C ARG A 12 -4.63 10.15 2.08
N PRO A 13 -4.13 10.65 3.23
CA PRO A 13 -3.92 12.07 3.43
C PRO A 13 -2.97 12.66 2.39
N THR A 14 -3.21 13.90 1.97
CA THR A 14 -2.44 14.57 0.91
C THR A 14 -0.97 14.80 1.27
N TRP A 15 -0.65 14.89 2.56
CA TRP A 15 0.72 14.98 3.05
C TRP A 15 1.48 13.65 2.92
N LEU A 16 0.78 12.50 2.94
CA LEU A 16 1.39 11.18 2.75
C LEU A 16 1.49 10.83 1.26
N PHE A 17 0.46 11.19 0.50
CA PHE A 17 0.36 10.87 -0.92
C PHE A 17 -0.21 12.07 -1.71
N PRO A 18 0.67 12.94 -2.23
CA PRO A 18 0.28 14.14 -2.97
C PRO A 18 -0.55 13.83 -4.23
N PRO A 19 -1.59 14.63 -4.54
CA PRO A 19 -2.48 14.40 -5.68
C PRO A 19 -1.79 14.38 -7.05
N GLN A 20 -0.65 15.06 -7.19
CA GLN A 20 0.10 15.14 -8.44
C GLN A 20 0.97 13.89 -8.71
N GLN A 21 1.08 12.95 -7.76
CA GLN A 21 2.01 11.81 -7.80
C GLN A 21 1.34 10.45 -8.05
N VAL A 22 0.08 10.43 -8.52
CA VAL A 22 -0.67 9.17 -8.77
C VAL A 22 0.06 8.23 -9.73
N SER A 23 0.85 8.76 -10.67
CA SER A 23 1.63 7.97 -11.63
C SER A 23 2.98 7.48 -11.10
N SER A 24 3.59 8.18 -10.13
CA SER A 24 4.95 7.86 -9.69
C SER A 24 4.99 6.85 -8.53
N LEU A 25 3.85 6.67 -7.83
CA LEU A 25 3.74 5.80 -6.64
C LEU A 25 4.69 6.22 -5.50
N ASP A 26 5.23 7.43 -5.56
CA ASP A 26 6.13 7.97 -4.55
C ASP A 26 5.36 8.44 -3.31
N TRP A 27 6.04 8.41 -2.17
CA TRP A 27 5.54 9.00 -0.94
C TRP A 27 5.85 10.51 -0.89
N GLY A 28 4.98 11.26 -0.24
CA GLY A 28 5.21 12.69 0.03
C GLY A 28 6.20 12.97 1.17
N LEU A 29 6.62 11.92 1.88
CA LEU A 29 7.51 11.97 3.05
C LEU A 29 8.65 10.96 2.88
N ASP A 30 9.75 11.15 3.61
CA ASP A 30 10.92 10.28 3.59
C ASP A 30 11.48 9.98 4.99
N GLY A 31 12.40 9.01 5.03
CA GLY A 31 13.13 8.66 6.25
C GLY A 31 12.22 8.38 7.47
N PRO A 32 12.57 8.90 8.67
CA PRO A 32 11.75 8.75 9.86
C PRO A 32 10.36 9.38 9.75
N THR A 33 10.24 10.49 9.00
CA THR A 33 8.95 11.21 8.85
C THR A 33 7.94 10.40 8.05
N LEU A 34 8.39 9.57 7.11
CA LEU A 34 7.52 8.65 6.39
C LEU A 34 6.88 7.60 7.31
N GLN A 35 7.67 7.05 8.25
CA GLN A 35 7.15 6.07 9.19
C GLN A 35 6.11 6.68 10.13
N GLU A 36 6.38 7.88 10.66
CA GLU A 36 5.43 8.64 11.46
C GLU A 36 4.15 8.95 10.66
N GLY A 37 4.30 9.43 9.43
CA GLY A 37 3.17 9.69 8.55
C GLY A 37 2.34 8.44 8.22
N HIS A 38 2.97 7.29 8.04
CA HIS A 38 2.24 6.03 7.90
C HIS A 38 1.44 5.68 9.16
N ASP A 39 2.04 5.82 10.34
CA ASP A 39 1.39 5.56 11.61
C ASP A 39 0.18 6.49 11.81
N ASP A 40 0.34 7.77 11.53
CA ASP A 40 -0.71 8.78 11.66
C ASP A 40 -1.86 8.56 10.69
N ALA A 41 -1.57 8.22 9.43
CA ALA A 41 -2.59 7.93 8.44
C ALA A 41 -3.43 6.71 8.86
N VAL A 42 -2.79 5.66 9.41
CA VAL A 42 -3.51 4.49 9.95
C VAL A 42 -4.40 4.88 11.11
N ARG A 43 -3.91 5.71 12.06
CA ARG A 43 -4.72 6.16 13.21
C ARG A 43 -5.96 6.94 12.76
N LEU A 44 -5.81 7.84 11.79
CA LEU A 44 -6.94 8.58 11.22
C LEU A 44 -7.96 7.64 10.59
N ALA A 45 -7.50 6.71 9.74
CA ALA A 45 -8.36 5.74 9.08
C ALA A 45 -9.13 4.86 10.08
N VAL A 46 -8.50 4.43 11.17
CA VAL A 46 -9.15 3.65 12.24
C VAL A 46 -10.15 4.51 13.00
N THR A 47 -9.76 5.72 13.40
CA THR A 47 -10.63 6.65 14.14
C THR A 47 -11.93 6.93 13.37
N ASP A 48 -11.84 7.17 12.06
CA ASP A 48 -13.03 7.40 11.22
C ASP A 48 -13.97 6.18 11.21
N GLN A 49 -13.42 4.97 11.11
CA GLN A 49 -14.19 3.72 11.13
C GLN A 49 -14.85 3.44 12.48
N GLU A 50 -14.16 3.75 13.58
CA GLU A 50 -14.68 3.60 14.94
C GLU A 50 -15.79 4.61 15.24
N GLN A 51 -15.62 5.87 14.80
CA GLN A 51 -16.62 6.93 15.01
C GLN A 51 -17.96 6.63 14.33
N VAL A 52 -17.93 5.98 13.17
CA VAL A 52 -19.16 5.57 12.46
C VAL A 52 -19.70 4.22 12.95
N GLY A 53 -19.00 3.55 13.87
CA GLY A 53 -19.46 2.33 14.54
C GLY A 53 -19.35 1.06 13.70
N LEU A 54 -18.30 0.91 12.88
CA LEU A 54 -18.07 -0.36 12.16
C LEU A 54 -17.72 -1.50 13.11
N ASP A 55 -18.21 -2.71 12.80
CA ASP A 55 -17.95 -3.91 13.61
C ASP A 55 -16.52 -4.45 13.44
N ILE A 56 -15.93 -4.27 12.26
CA ILE A 56 -14.58 -4.74 11.93
C ILE A 56 -13.83 -3.62 11.21
N VAL A 57 -12.75 -3.15 11.83
CA VAL A 57 -11.89 -2.08 11.31
C VAL A 57 -10.70 -2.63 10.53
N THR A 58 -10.18 -1.82 9.62
CA THR A 58 -8.97 -2.09 8.83
C THR A 58 -7.95 -0.96 9.00
N ASP A 59 -6.68 -1.20 8.62
CA ASP A 59 -5.66 -0.14 8.59
C ASP A 59 -5.83 0.83 7.42
N GLY A 60 -6.90 0.69 6.62
CA GLY A 60 -7.15 1.49 5.42
C GLY A 60 -6.07 1.36 4.35
N GLU A 61 -5.19 0.36 4.42
CA GLU A 61 -4.05 0.14 3.52
C GLU A 61 -3.10 1.34 3.40
N GLN A 62 -3.02 2.19 4.42
CA GLN A 62 -2.32 3.48 4.36
C GLN A 62 -0.81 3.34 4.11
N ARG A 63 -0.23 2.18 4.42
CA ARG A 63 1.19 1.87 4.22
C ARG A 63 1.51 1.27 2.85
N ARG A 64 0.49 0.95 2.05
CA ARG A 64 0.66 0.24 0.78
C ARG A 64 0.59 1.19 -0.40
N ARG A 65 1.73 1.44 -1.05
CA ARG A 65 1.79 2.28 -2.27
C ARG A 65 1.03 1.67 -3.46
N HIS A 66 1.13 0.35 -3.62
CA HIS A 66 0.56 -0.38 -4.75
C HIS A 66 0.18 -1.81 -4.34
N TYR A 67 -0.90 -2.36 -4.90
CA TYR A 67 -1.48 -3.64 -4.46
C TYR A 67 -0.62 -4.87 -4.78
N ILE A 68 0.22 -4.79 -5.81
CA ILE A 68 1.22 -5.82 -6.13
C ILE A 68 2.55 -5.48 -5.44
N TRP A 69 3.13 -4.34 -5.83
CA TRP A 69 4.50 -3.99 -5.48
C TRP A 69 4.73 -3.83 -3.97
N GLY A 70 3.75 -3.29 -3.23
CA GLY A 70 3.88 -3.15 -1.78
C GLY A 70 4.10 -4.47 -1.04
N PHE A 71 3.76 -5.62 -1.65
CA PHE A 71 4.15 -6.94 -1.15
C PHE A 71 5.38 -7.50 -1.86
N SER A 72 5.38 -7.47 -3.21
CA SER A 72 6.37 -8.19 -4.00
C SER A 72 7.79 -7.62 -3.94
N GLU A 73 7.95 -6.35 -3.56
CA GLU A 73 9.26 -5.72 -3.35
C GLU A 73 10.03 -6.31 -2.17
N HIS A 74 9.34 -7.00 -1.28
CA HIS A 74 9.93 -7.67 -0.12
C HIS A 74 10.22 -9.15 -0.38
N LEU A 75 10.11 -9.60 -1.64
CA LEU A 75 10.32 -11.00 -2.04
C LEU A 75 11.62 -11.15 -2.84
N ASP A 76 12.32 -12.25 -2.61
CA ASP A 76 13.44 -12.65 -3.45
C ASP A 76 12.93 -13.16 -4.80
N GLY A 77 13.78 -13.08 -5.83
CA GLY A 77 13.49 -13.58 -7.17
C GLY A 77 12.64 -12.63 -8.03
N ILE A 78 12.40 -11.40 -7.56
CA ILE A 78 11.69 -10.34 -8.29
C ILE A 78 12.63 -9.14 -8.49
N ASP A 79 12.84 -8.78 -9.75
CA ASP A 79 13.71 -7.69 -10.17
C ASP A 79 12.89 -6.43 -10.46
N PHE A 80 13.08 -5.42 -9.60
CA PHE A 80 12.56 -4.06 -9.75
C PHE A 80 13.61 -3.09 -10.33
N GLY A 81 14.87 -3.50 -10.48
CA GLY A 81 15.94 -2.68 -11.03
C GLY A 81 15.97 -2.67 -12.56
N THR A 82 15.57 -3.77 -13.21
CA THR A 82 15.47 -3.87 -14.68
C THR A 82 14.05 -4.18 -15.12
N MET A 83 13.16 -3.18 -15.05
CA MET A 83 11.76 -3.32 -15.44
C MET A 83 11.57 -3.43 -16.96
N VAL A 84 10.43 -3.98 -17.38
CA VAL A 84 10.06 -4.11 -18.80
C VAL A 84 8.69 -3.53 -19.06
N LYS A 85 8.49 -2.99 -20.27
CA LYS A 85 7.19 -2.45 -20.68
C LYS A 85 6.21 -3.56 -21.05
N ARG A 86 4.97 -3.43 -20.59
CA ARG A 86 3.85 -4.31 -20.96
C ARG A 86 2.60 -3.50 -21.25
N LEU A 87 1.84 -3.97 -22.24
CA LEU A 87 0.56 -3.37 -22.62
C LEU A 87 -0.42 -3.42 -21.45
N THR A 88 -1.07 -2.29 -21.19
CA THR A 88 -2.14 -2.23 -20.18
C THR A 88 -3.49 -2.59 -20.79
N ARG A 89 -4.36 -3.17 -19.97
CA ARG A 89 -5.77 -3.34 -20.36
C ARG A 89 -6.49 -1.99 -20.25
N GLY A 90 -6.92 -1.46 -21.38
CA GLY A 90 -7.78 -0.28 -21.44
C GLY A 90 -7.09 1.06 -21.21
N GLY A 91 -5.74 1.12 -21.26
CA GLY A 91 -5.01 2.38 -21.32
C GLY A 91 -5.09 3.28 -20.07
N ARG A 92 -5.64 2.79 -18.96
CA ARG A 92 -5.94 3.59 -17.75
C ARG A 92 -4.73 4.35 -17.22
N TYR A 93 -3.53 3.78 -17.36
CA TYR A 93 -2.27 4.34 -16.89
C TYR A 93 -1.29 4.63 -18.04
N GLY A 94 -1.78 4.66 -19.28
CA GLY A 94 -0.97 4.65 -20.50
C GLY A 94 -1.08 3.32 -21.26
N LEU A 95 -0.69 3.30 -22.54
CA LEU A 95 -0.74 2.10 -23.38
C LEU A 95 0.20 1.01 -22.86
N GLU A 96 1.36 1.40 -22.32
CA GLU A 96 2.34 0.51 -21.71
C GLU A 96 2.72 1.00 -20.32
N ILE A 97 3.00 0.07 -19.41
CA ILE A 97 3.55 0.35 -18.07
C ILE A 97 4.80 -0.48 -17.83
N ASP A 98 5.68 0.03 -16.97
CA ASP A 98 6.80 -0.74 -16.45
C ASP A 98 6.30 -1.78 -15.45
N VAL A 99 6.74 -3.03 -15.63
CA VAL A 99 6.46 -4.14 -14.72
C VAL A 99 7.75 -4.79 -14.25
N ALA A 100 7.76 -5.20 -12.99
CA ALA A 100 8.84 -5.98 -12.40
C ALA A 100 8.91 -7.38 -13.03
N ARG A 101 10.10 -7.98 -13.00
CA ARG A 101 10.35 -9.29 -13.61
C ARG A 101 10.54 -10.36 -12.55
N VAL A 102 9.94 -11.52 -12.74
CA VAL A 102 10.34 -12.73 -11.99
C VAL A 102 11.58 -13.30 -12.67
N THR A 103 12.72 -13.26 -11.98
CA THR A 103 14.03 -13.65 -12.51
C THR A 103 14.55 -14.96 -11.92
N GLY A 104 13.86 -15.51 -10.92
CA GLY A 104 14.21 -16.78 -10.30
C GLY A 104 13.12 -17.29 -9.36
N PRO A 105 13.41 -18.33 -8.56
CA PRO A 105 12.47 -18.86 -7.57
C PRO A 105 12.04 -17.79 -6.57
N VAL A 106 10.74 -17.59 -6.43
CA VAL A 106 10.18 -16.59 -5.50
C VAL A 106 10.25 -17.11 -4.07
N ARG A 107 10.82 -16.31 -3.17
CA ARG A 107 10.90 -16.63 -1.73
C ARG A 107 10.49 -15.43 -0.90
N ARG A 108 9.93 -15.70 0.28
CA ARG A 108 9.55 -14.68 1.26
C ARG A 108 10.51 -14.79 2.46
N PRO A 109 11.62 -14.03 2.48
CA PRO A 109 12.63 -14.16 3.53
C PRO A 109 12.13 -13.66 4.90
N THR A 110 11.23 -12.67 4.91
CA THR A 110 10.71 -12.05 6.13
C THR A 110 9.21 -11.83 6.06
N ALA A 111 8.57 -11.59 7.21
CA ALA A 111 7.17 -11.23 7.24
C ALA A 111 6.98 -9.76 6.79
N VAL A 112 6.16 -9.53 5.77
CA VAL A 112 6.03 -8.20 5.14
C VAL A 112 5.15 -7.23 5.94
N PHE A 113 3.99 -7.69 6.43
CA PHE A 113 2.98 -6.80 7.06
C PHE A 113 2.73 -7.09 8.54
N VAL A 114 3.56 -7.92 9.18
CA VAL A 114 3.34 -8.30 10.58
C VAL A 114 3.50 -7.11 11.53
N GLU A 115 4.47 -6.22 11.30
CA GLU A 115 4.62 -5.02 12.13
C GLU A 115 3.46 -4.03 11.94
N ALA A 116 2.98 -3.86 10.71
CA ALA A 116 1.80 -3.04 10.44
C ALA A 116 0.56 -3.57 11.17
N LEU A 117 0.36 -4.90 11.16
CA LEU A 117 -0.73 -5.52 11.90
C LEU A 117 -0.55 -5.40 13.42
N ARG A 118 0.69 -5.53 13.93
CA ARG A 118 0.99 -5.32 15.36
C ARG A 118 0.68 -3.90 15.80
N PHE A 119 1.00 -2.91 14.96
CA PHE A 119 0.67 -1.51 15.20
C PHE A 119 -0.85 -1.29 15.28
N LEU A 120 -1.61 -1.83 14.31
CA LEU A 120 -3.08 -1.68 14.26
C LEU A 120 -3.77 -2.25 15.52
N LYS A 121 -3.18 -3.26 16.15
CA LYS A 121 -3.74 -3.93 17.33
C LYS A 121 -3.40 -3.27 18.67
N ARG A 122 -2.61 -2.20 18.67
CA ARG A 122 -2.26 -1.44 19.88
C ARG A 122 -3.32 -0.39 20.17
#